data_AF-A0A978VH12-F1
#
_entry.id   AF-A0A978VH12-F1
#
_cell.length_a   1.000
_cell.length_b   1.000
_cell.length_c   1.000
_cell.angle_alpha   90.00
_cell.angle_beta   90.00
_cell.angle_gamma   90.00
#
_symmetry.space_group_name_H-M   'P 1'
#
loop_
_entity.id
_entity.type
_entity.pdbx_description
1 polymer ?
#
loop_
_entity_poly.entity_id
_entity_poly.type
_entity_poly.pdbx_seq_one_letter_code
_entity_poly.pdbx_strand_id
1 'polypeptide(L)'
;MQNGGTHYSAFHSVTAVVGAGVLSLPYAMSELGCVSHDRNCIGKEVTFSTQHNPFVSLNAIYTWLALYSPASMGSDKPSDQNSNNFSSIADEKSDTRLQPAEGSEDQQVIDERTERQKKIDDWLPITSSRNAKWWYSAFHNVTAMVGAGVLSLPYAMSHLGWGPGVAILVLSWVITLFTLWQMVEMHEMVPGKRFDRYHELGQHAFGEKLGLYIVVPQQLICEVGVDIVYMVTGGKSLQKIHKTACKNCKPIKTTYFIMIFASVHFVLSHLPNFNSISGVSLAAAVMSLSYSTIAWAASVHKGLQADVHYGDRASSTAGSVFNFLSALGDVAFAYAGHNVVLEIQATIPSTPAKPSKGPMWKGVIFAYIVVALCYFPVALIGYYIFGDKVEDNILISLEKPAWLIIMANAFVVVHVIGSYQLYAMPVFDMIETVLVKKLNCKPTTTLRFISRNIYVAFTMFVGITFPFFGGLLGFFGGFAFSPTTYFLPCTMWLAVYKPKRFSLSWLINWICITLGVLLMILSPIGGLRTIIIQAKNYEFYS
;
A
#
# COMPACT_ATOMS: atom_id res chain seq x y z
N MET A 1 -41.01 -37.36 -8.61
CA MET A 1 -40.22 -36.73 -9.69
C MET A 1 -39.10 -35.96 -9.01
N GLN A 2 -37.86 -36.37 -9.25
CA GLN A 2 -36.66 -36.10 -8.45
C GLN A 2 -35.89 -34.82 -8.88
N ASN A 3 -35.39 -34.14 -7.85
CA ASN A 3 -34.11 -33.44 -7.66
C ASN A 3 -33.62 -32.33 -8.59
N GLY A 4 -33.17 -31.25 -7.94
CA GLY A 4 -32.25 -30.26 -8.51
C GLY A 4 -31.87 -29.10 -7.57
N GLY A 5 -31.73 -29.34 -6.27
CA GLY A 5 -31.12 -28.38 -5.35
C GLY A 5 -29.60 -28.52 -5.36
N THR A 6 -28.87 -27.46 -5.71
CA THR A 6 -27.45 -27.22 -5.39
C THR A 6 -27.05 -25.89 -6.05
N HIS A 7 -26.96 -24.79 -5.31
CA HIS A 7 -26.10 -23.61 -5.61
C HIS A 7 -26.22 -22.56 -4.48
N TYR A 8 -26.07 -22.96 -3.22
CA TYR A 8 -25.90 -22.02 -2.09
C TYR A 8 -24.65 -22.30 -1.25
N SER A 9 -23.86 -23.33 -1.59
CA SER A 9 -22.71 -23.76 -0.79
C SER A 9 -21.44 -22.90 -0.97
N ALA A 10 -21.29 -22.19 -2.09
CA ALA A 10 -20.07 -21.39 -2.34
C ALA A 10 -20.03 -20.08 -1.55
N PHE A 11 -21.20 -19.51 -1.21
CA PHE A 11 -21.28 -18.27 -0.44
C PHE A 11 -20.95 -18.48 1.05
N HIS A 12 -21.27 -19.66 1.62
CA HIS A 12 -20.95 -19.97 3.01
C HIS A 12 -19.45 -20.15 3.27
N SER A 13 -18.67 -20.61 2.28
CA SER A 13 -17.21 -20.76 2.43
C SER A 13 -16.46 -19.42 2.44
N VAL A 14 -16.96 -18.38 1.76
CA VAL A 14 -16.36 -17.03 1.79
C VAL A 14 -16.68 -16.32 3.10
N THR A 15 -17.91 -16.47 3.62
CA THR A 15 -18.26 -15.96 4.96
C THR A 15 -17.51 -16.69 6.08
N ALA A 16 -17.15 -17.98 5.90
CA ALA A 16 -16.38 -18.74 6.88
C ALA A 16 -14.90 -18.32 6.94
N VAL A 17 -14.29 -17.94 5.82
CA VAL A 17 -12.91 -17.41 5.77
C VAL A 17 -12.84 -15.96 6.28
N VAL A 18 -13.91 -15.17 6.08
CA VAL A 18 -14.03 -13.79 6.59
C VAL A 18 -14.47 -13.75 8.08
N GLY A 19 -15.28 -14.71 8.53
CA GLY A 19 -15.82 -14.77 9.90
C GLY A 19 -14.83 -15.24 10.96
N ALA A 20 -13.78 -15.99 10.58
CA ALA A 20 -12.77 -16.47 11.52
C ALA A 20 -11.77 -15.37 11.95
N GLY A 21 -11.67 -14.26 11.20
CA GLY A 21 -10.80 -13.11 11.55
C GLY A 21 -11.48 -12.05 12.42
N VAL A 22 -12.80 -12.11 12.61
CA VAL A 22 -13.59 -11.08 13.31
C VAL A 22 -13.90 -11.47 14.78
N LEU A 23 -13.64 -12.71 15.18
CA LEU A 23 -14.01 -13.23 16.52
C LEU A 23 -12.84 -13.37 17.51
N SER A 24 -11.75 -12.60 17.36
CA SER A 24 -10.61 -12.67 18.30
C SER A 24 -10.12 -11.33 18.83
N LEU A 25 -10.98 -10.32 18.90
CA LEU A 25 -10.75 -9.12 19.72
C LEU A 25 -12.02 -8.78 20.51
N PRO A 26 -12.19 -9.40 21.69
CA PRO A 26 -12.47 -8.55 22.86
C PRO A 26 -11.88 -9.15 24.15
N TYR A 27 -10.61 -8.89 24.45
CA TYR A 27 -10.03 -9.10 25.80
C TYR A 27 -8.78 -8.23 25.97
N ALA A 28 -8.93 -6.90 25.89
CA ALA A 28 -7.87 -5.96 26.28
C ALA A 28 -8.41 -4.53 26.52
N MET A 29 -9.57 -4.38 27.17
CA MET A 29 -10.08 -3.07 27.62
C MET A 29 -10.90 -3.20 28.91
N SER A 30 -10.36 -3.88 29.92
CA SER A 30 -10.97 -3.92 31.25
C SER A 30 -9.94 -3.83 32.36
N GLU A 31 -9.18 -2.73 32.41
CA GLU A 31 -8.62 -2.21 33.66
C GLU A 31 -8.37 -0.71 33.47
N LEU A 32 -9.37 0.09 33.86
CA LEU A 32 -9.27 1.47 34.34
C LEU A 32 -10.67 1.83 34.82
N GLY A 33 -11.07 1.27 35.95
CA GLY A 33 -12.22 1.74 36.69
C GLY A 33 -11.87 3.08 37.36
N CYS A 34 -12.69 4.10 37.12
CA CYS A 34 -13.47 4.70 38.20
C CYS A 34 -14.52 5.70 37.68
N VAL A 35 -15.74 5.37 38.11
CA VAL A 35 -17.03 6.04 38.11
C VAL A 35 -16.99 7.49 38.63
N SER A 36 -17.69 8.42 37.96
CA SER A 36 -18.69 9.27 38.62
C SER A 36 -19.69 9.88 37.63
N HIS A 37 -20.96 9.76 38.00
CA HIS A 37 -22.14 10.42 37.45
C HIS A 37 -21.94 11.93 37.21
N ASP A 38 -22.42 12.45 36.06
CA ASP A 38 -23.57 13.36 36.09
C ASP A 38 -24.18 13.59 34.70
N ARG A 39 -25.52 13.65 34.68
CA ARG A 39 -26.34 14.01 33.51
C ARG A 39 -26.52 15.52 33.52
N ASN A 40 -26.24 16.17 32.40
CA ASN A 40 -26.96 17.33 31.83
C ASN A 40 -26.01 18.17 30.96
N CYS A 41 -26.30 18.23 29.65
CA CYS A 41 -26.54 19.48 28.94
C CYS A 41 -26.70 19.20 27.44
N ILE A 42 -27.95 19.28 27.01
CA ILE A 42 -28.40 19.34 25.62
C ILE A 42 -28.19 20.77 25.13
N GLY A 43 -27.77 20.89 23.86
CA GLY A 43 -28.28 21.93 22.97
C GLY A 43 -27.32 23.07 22.65
N LYS A 44 -26.80 23.04 21.41
CA LYS A 44 -26.85 24.18 20.47
C LYS A 44 -26.52 23.68 19.06
N GLU A 45 -27.52 23.76 18.20
CA GLU A 45 -27.38 23.66 16.75
C GLU A 45 -26.46 24.76 16.24
N VAL A 46 -25.54 24.41 15.34
CA VAL A 46 -24.79 25.37 14.53
C VAL A 46 -25.10 25.08 13.08
N THR A 47 -25.94 25.92 12.48
CA THR A 47 -26.19 26.01 11.05
C THR A 47 -24.97 26.60 10.37
N PHE A 48 -24.34 25.84 9.46
CA PHE A 48 -23.31 26.36 8.56
C PHE A 48 -23.93 26.72 7.20
N SER A 49 -23.96 28.02 6.92
CA SER A 49 -24.27 28.59 5.61
C SER A 49 -23.10 28.38 4.65
N THR A 50 -23.40 27.89 3.46
CA THR A 50 -22.49 27.64 2.34
C THR A 50 -22.24 28.91 1.53
N GLN A 51 -21.00 29.39 1.47
CA GLN A 51 -20.53 30.22 0.36
C GLN A 51 -19.03 30.03 0.11
N HIS A 52 -18.71 29.91 -1.18
CA HIS A 52 -17.45 29.50 -1.79
C HIS A 52 -16.22 30.39 -1.50
N ASN A 53 -15.04 29.75 -1.34
CA ASN A 53 -13.79 30.18 -2.01
C ASN A 53 -12.73 29.04 -1.97
N PRO A 54 -12.29 28.46 -3.11
CA PRO A 54 -11.33 27.35 -3.13
C PRO A 54 -9.92 27.87 -3.44
N PHE A 55 -9.23 28.41 -2.43
CA PHE A 55 -7.78 28.58 -2.47
C PHE A 55 -7.22 28.30 -1.08
N VAL A 56 -7.14 27.01 -0.73
CA VAL A 56 -6.34 26.57 0.41
C VAL A 56 -4.88 26.63 -0.03
N SER A 57 -4.21 27.64 0.51
CA SER A 57 -2.85 28.08 0.19
C SER A 57 -1.80 26.98 0.39
N LEU A 58 -0.89 26.86 -0.59
CA LEU A 58 0.38 26.12 -0.50
C LEU A 58 1.20 26.44 0.76
N ASN A 59 0.94 27.55 1.45
CA ASN A 59 1.63 27.91 2.70
C ASN A 59 1.34 26.96 3.85
N ALA A 60 0.16 26.32 3.91
CA ALA A 60 -0.09 25.32 4.94
C ALA A 60 0.80 24.07 4.76
N ILE A 61 1.07 23.70 3.49
CA ILE A 61 1.93 22.57 3.13
C ILE A 61 3.41 22.91 3.37
N TYR A 62 3.84 24.12 3.01
CA TYR A 62 5.21 24.59 3.30
C TYR A 62 5.48 24.70 4.80
N THR A 63 4.51 25.18 5.58
CA THR A 63 4.65 25.29 7.04
C THR A 63 4.71 23.91 7.68
N TRP A 64 3.95 22.94 7.17
CA TRP A 64 4.00 21.55 7.62
C TRP A 64 5.33 20.85 7.28
N LEU A 65 5.85 21.03 6.06
CA LEU A 65 7.16 20.51 5.64
C LEU A 65 8.32 21.17 6.42
N ALA A 66 8.20 22.45 6.77
CA ALA A 66 9.21 23.18 7.52
C ALA A 66 9.28 22.75 9.00
N LEU A 67 8.16 22.38 9.61
CA LEU A 67 8.10 21.93 11.01
C LEU A 67 8.70 20.52 11.24
N TYR A 68 8.90 19.74 10.17
CA TYR A 68 9.44 18.37 10.23
C TYR A 68 10.76 18.17 9.46
N SER A 69 11.47 19.26 9.15
CA SER A 69 12.85 19.18 8.65
C SER A 69 13.78 18.65 9.76
N PRO A 70 14.68 17.68 9.48
CA PRO A 70 15.48 16.95 10.49
C PRO A 70 16.47 17.81 11.30
N ALA A 71 16.50 19.12 11.11
CA ALA A 71 17.37 20.05 11.83
C ALA A 71 16.80 20.55 13.18
N SER A 72 15.51 20.35 13.48
CA SER A 72 14.86 20.95 14.68
C SER A 72 14.56 20.00 15.83
N MET A 73 14.94 18.71 15.76
CA MET A 73 14.78 17.78 16.88
C MET A 73 16.11 17.58 17.61
N GLY A 74 16.31 18.35 18.67
CA GLY A 74 17.42 18.20 19.61
C GLY A 74 17.41 16.83 20.27
N SER A 75 18.58 16.21 20.32
CA SER A 75 18.85 14.96 21.02
C SER A 75 18.95 15.20 22.53
N ASP A 76 17.88 14.93 23.27
CA ASP A 76 17.98 14.79 24.73
C ASP A 76 18.62 13.42 25.04
N LYS A 77 19.91 13.44 25.35
CA LYS A 77 20.61 12.29 25.95
C LYS A 77 20.20 12.13 27.42
N PRO A 78 19.98 10.91 27.94
CA PRO A 78 19.88 10.70 29.37
C PRO A 78 21.24 10.98 30.04
N SER A 79 21.19 11.71 31.16
CA SER A 79 22.32 12.04 32.01
C SER A 79 22.73 10.82 32.86
N ASP A 80 23.92 10.26 32.60
CA ASP A 80 24.57 9.33 33.52
C ASP A 80 25.24 10.12 34.65
N GLN A 81 24.61 10.10 35.82
CA GLN A 81 25.26 10.42 37.08
C GLN A 81 25.94 9.16 37.61
N ASN A 82 27.26 9.13 37.58
CA ASN A 82 28.02 8.44 38.63
C ASN A 82 29.40 9.06 38.78
N SER A 83 29.50 9.95 39.78
CA SER A 83 30.74 10.58 40.21
C SER A 83 31.36 9.78 41.36
N ASN A 84 32.65 9.47 41.16
CA ASN A 84 33.74 9.47 42.15
C ASN A 84 33.75 8.39 43.24
N ASN A 85 34.81 7.58 43.21
CA ASN A 85 35.76 7.54 44.33
C ASN A 85 37.15 6.97 43.95
N PHE A 86 38.16 7.61 44.55
CA PHE A 86 39.47 7.06 44.98
C PHE A 86 40.77 7.33 44.16
N SER A 87 41.38 8.47 44.50
CA SER A 87 42.79 8.78 44.85
C SER A 87 44.00 8.18 44.11
N SER A 88 44.80 9.12 43.57
CA SER A 88 46.27 9.32 43.62
C SER A 88 47.23 8.12 43.79
N ILE A 89 48.30 8.08 42.99
CA ILE A 89 49.71 8.36 43.41
C ILE A 89 50.69 8.19 42.22
N ALA A 90 51.63 9.15 42.17
CA ALA A 90 53.02 9.16 41.67
C ALA A 90 53.39 9.00 40.18
N ASP A 91 54.25 9.95 39.81
CA ASP A 91 55.14 10.03 38.66
C ASP A 91 56.06 8.80 38.51
N GLU A 92 56.26 8.34 37.28
CA GLU A 92 57.57 7.84 36.85
C GLU A 92 57.76 8.04 35.33
N LYS A 93 58.95 8.54 34.99
CA LYS A 93 59.37 9.01 33.68
C LYS A 93 60.42 8.02 33.16
N SER A 94 60.15 7.24 32.11
CA SER A 94 61.23 6.63 31.31
C SER A 94 60.81 6.15 29.92
N ASP A 95 61.69 6.48 28.98
CA ASP A 95 62.08 5.80 27.74
C ASP A 95 61.08 5.54 26.60
N THR A 96 61.22 6.43 25.63
CA THR A 96 60.86 6.32 24.22
C THR A 96 61.47 5.06 23.58
N ARG A 97 60.62 4.10 23.17
CA ARG A 97 60.92 3.17 22.07
C ARG A 97 59.80 3.25 21.04
N LEU A 98 60.19 3.52 19.79
CA LEU A 98 59.32 3.52 18.63
C LEU A 98 58.58 2.19 18.48
N GLN A 99 57.25 2.23 18.48
CA GLN A 99 56.38 1.19 17.94
C GLN A 99 55.64 1.75 16.71
N PRO A 100 55.45 0.97 15.63
CA PRO A 100 54.86 1.44 14.39
C PRO A 100 53.36 1.69 14.57
N ALA A 101 52.85 2.69 13.85
CA ALA A 101 51.49 3.21 13.91
C ALA A 101 50.41 2.12 13.79
N GLU A 102 49.56 2.02 14.81
CA GLU A 102 48.32 1.25 14.76
C GLU A 102 47.38 1.84 13.71
N GLY A 103 47.08 1.02 12.69
CA GLY A 103 46.03 1.29 11.73
C GLY A 103 44.67 1.26 12.41
N SER A 104 43.77 2.13 11.94
CA SER A 104 42.37 2.21 12.35
C SER A 104 41.69 0.84 12.29
N GLU A 105 41.35 0.28 13.46
CA GLU A 105 40.46 -0.87 13.57
C GLU A 105 39.07 -0.48 13.05
N ASP A 106 38.75 -0.90 11.82
CA ASP A 106 37.36 -1.05 11.40
C ASP A 106 36.71 -2.06 12.35
N GLN A 107 35.80 -1.59 13.22
CA GLN A 107 34.94 -2.44 14.04
C GLN A 107 34.11 -3.35 13.12
N GLN A 108 34.64 -4.54 12.83
CA GLN A 108 33.89 -5.61 12.19
C GLN A 108 32.79 -6.07 13.14
N VAL A 109 31.55 -5.68 12.84
CA VAL A 109 30.37 -6.24 13.49
C VAL A 109 30.36 -7.75 13.24
N ILE A 110 30.53 -8.54 14.30
CA ILE A 110 30.57 -10.01 14.21
C ILE A 110 29.16 -10.53 13.89
N ASP A 111 28.97 -11.10 12.69
CA ASP A 111 27.71 -11.71 12.27
C ASP A 111 27.61 -13.16 12.80
N GLU A 112 26.93 -13.31 13.94
CA GLU A 112 26.73 -14.56 14.70
C GLU A 112 25.83 -15.61 14.01
N ARG A 113 25.28 -15.35 12.82
CA ARG A 113 24.40 -16.32 12.13
C ARG A 113 25.16 -17.55 11.63
N THR A 114 24.54 -18.73 11.76
CA THR A 114 25.06 -20.00 11.21
C THR A 114 25.18 -19.95 9.68
N GLU A 115 26.14 -20.69 9.11
CA GLU A 115 26.33 -20.76 7.65
C GLU A 115 25.06 -21.20 6.90
N ARG A 116 24.28 -22.12 7.50
CA ARG A 116 22.99 -22.55 6.94
C ARG A 116 21.99 -21.39 6.88
N GLN A 117 21.94 -20.56 7.92
CA GLN A 117 21.04 -19.40 7.98
C GLN A 117 21.44 -18.35 6.95
N LYS A 118 22.74 -18.07 6.80
CA LYS A 118 23.30 -17.18 5.77
C LYS A 118 22.93 -17.64 4.36
N LYS A 119 23.14 -18.93 4.04
CA LYS A 119 22.77 -19.50 2.73
C LYS A 119 21.27 -19.41 2.41
N ILE A 120 20.40 -19.52 3.42
CA ILE A 120 18.95 -19.35 3.22
C ILE A 120 18.62 -17.88 2.97
N ASP A 121 19.20 -16.97 3.75
CA ASP A 121 18.97 -15.53 3.58
C ASP A 121 19.51 -15.04 2.22
N ASP A 122 20.65 -15.56 1.76
CA ASP A 122 21.19 -15.27 0.42
C ASP A 122 20.34 -15.85 -0.72
N TRP A 123 19.52 -16.86 -0.44
CA TRP A 123 18.62 -17.47 -1.43
C TRP A 123 17.26 -16.75 -1.49
N LEU A 124 16.78 -16.19 -0.38
CA LEU A 124 15.44 -15.60 -0.27
C LEU A 124 15.29 -14.32 -1.11
N PRO A 125 14.11 -14.08 -1.73
CA PRO A 125 13.91 -12.96 -2.66
C PRO A 125 14.22 -11.58 -2.11
N ILE A 126 13.95 -11.32 -0.82
CA ILE A 126 14.17 -9.99 -0.21
C ILE A 126 15.64 -9.81 0.19
N THR A 127 16.25 -10.83 0.81
CA THR A 127 17.56 -10.72 1.46
C THR A 127 18.75 -11.04 0.56
N SER A 128 18.52 -11.65 -0.61
CA SER A 128 19.57 -12.11 -1.54
C SER A 128 20.45 -11.01 -2.16
N SER A 129 20.04 -9.73 -2.16
CA SER A 129 20.87 -8.65 -2.70
C SER A 129 20.56 -7.28 -2.08
N ARG A 130 21.61 -6.58 -1.64
CA ARG A 130 21.54 -5.30 -0.94
C ARG A 130 22.37 -4.19 -1.61
N ASN A 131 22.20 -4.03 -2.92
CA ASN A 131 22.98 -3.08 -3.72
C ASN A 131 22.13 -1.90 -4.26
N ALA A 132 20.90 -1.72 -3.77
CA ALA A 132 19.99 -0.71 -4.28
C ALA A 132 20.42 0.71 -3.90
N LYS A 133 20.27 1.64 -4.83
CA LYS A 133 20.56 3.08 -4.61
C LYS A 133 19.26 3.84 -4.34
N TRP A 134 19.34 5.09 -3.89
CA TRP A 134 18.14 5.87 -3.53
C TRP A 134 17.12 6.01 -4.67
N TRP A 135 17.57 6.04 -5.93
CA TRP A 135 16.65 6.11 -7.08
C TRP A 135 15.94 4.78 -7.35
N TYR A 136 16.50 3.66 -6.90
CA TYR A 136 15.82 2.36 -6.93
C TYR A 136 14.60 2.37 -6.03
N SER A 137 14.75 2.86 -4.79
CA SER A 137 13.59 3.01 -3.92
C SER A 137 12.59 4.01 -4.49
N ALA A 138 13.04 5.07 -5.16
CA ALA A 138 12.14 6.04 -5.80
C ALA A 138 11.21 5.37 -6.82
N PHE A 139 11.74 4.67 -7.83
CA PHE A 139 10.87 4.04 -8.84
C PHE A 139 10.10 2.83 -8.31
N HIS A 140 10.63 2.08 -7.34
CA HIS A 140 9.87 1.00 -6.69
C HIS A 140 8.68 1.57 -5.90
N ASN A 141 8.87 2.65 -5.13
CA ASN A 141 7.76 3.31 -4.43
C ASN A 141 6.75 3.93 -5.42
N VAL A 142 7.20 4.57 -6.50
CA VAL A 142 6.29 5.06 -7.56
C VAL A 142 5.48 3.92 -8.18
N THR A 143 6.14 2.79 -8.48
CA THR A 143 5.47 1.61 -9.07
C THR A 143 4.46 1.00 -8.11
N ALA A 144 4.80 0.89 -6.83
CA ALA A 144 3.91 0.36 -5.80
C ALA A 144 2.68 1.25 -5.62
N MET A 145 2.89 2.57 -5.50
CA MET A 145 1.80 3.51 -5.23
C MET A 145 0.97 3.81 -6.46
N VAL A 146 1.59 4.31 -7.53
CA VAL A 146 0.89 4.79 -8.73
C VAL A 146 0.43 3.60 -9.58
N GLY A 147 -0.61 2.93 -9.09
CA GLY A 147 -1.17 1.71 -9.65
C GLY A 147 -2.53 1.89 -10.31
N ALA A 148 -3.28 0.80 -10.38
CA ALA A 148 -4.66 0.79 -10.90
C ALA A 148 -5.61 1.75 -10.15
N GLY A 149 -5.32 2.07 -8.88
CA GLY A 149 -6.17 2.95 -8.06
C GLY A 149 -6.30 4.38 -8.58
N VAL A 150 -5.28 4.92 -9.25
CA VAL A 150 -5.40 6.28 -9.83
C VAL A 150 -6.51 6.37 -10.89
N LEU A 151 -6.79 5.26 -11.58
CA LEU A 151 -7.79 5.19 -12.64
C LEU A 151 -9.22 5.28 -12.11
N SER A 152 -9.44 4.92 -10.83
CA SER A 152 -10.75 4.99 -10.17
C SER A 152 -10.97 6.26 -9.36
N LEU A 153 -9.94 7.06 -9.09
CA LEU A 153 -10.10 8.30 -8.31
C LEU A 153 -11.19 9.24 -8.84
N PRO A 154 -11.34 9.48 -10.16
CA PRO A 154 -12.42 10.31 -10.69
C PRO A 154 -13.80 9.73 -10.38
N TYR A 155 -13.92 8.40 -10.43
CA TYR A 155 -15.13 7.68 -10.07
C TYR A 155 -15.42 7.76 -8.57
N ALA A 156 -14.41 7.62 -7.72
CA ALA A 156 -14.55 7.85 -6.29
C ALA A 156 -15.05 9.27 -5.97
N MET A 157 -14.46 10.28 -6.61
CA MET A 157 -14.89 11.68 -6.51
C MET A 157 -16.36 11.86 -6.90
N SER A 158 -16.85 11.12 -7.89
CA SER A 158 -18.26 11.19 -8.31
C SER A 158 -19.26 10.65 -7.29
N HIS A 159 -18.82 9.85 -6.31
CA HIS A 159 -19.65 9.38 -5.20
C HIS A 159 -19.42 10.18 -3.91
N LEU A 160 -18.23 10.74 -3.72
CA LEU A 160 -17.88 11.56 -2.55
C LEU A 160 -18.33 13.02 -2.70
N GLY A 161 -18.48 13.50 -3.94
CA GLY A 161 -18.69 14.91 -4.26
C GLY A 161 -17.44 15.76 -4.07
N TRP A 162 -17.52 17.04 -4.41
CA TRP A 162 -16.38 17.95 -4.35
C TRP A 162 -15.82 18.16 -2.93
N GLY A 163 -16.67 18.52 -1.97
CA GLY A 163 -16.22 18.84 -0.60
C GLY A 163 -15.57 17.65 0.10
N PRO A 164 -16.34 16.58 0.41
CA PRO A 164 -15.80 15.39 1.04
C PRO A 164 -14.73 14.71 0.19
N GLY A 165 -14.90 14.63 -1.14
CA GLY A 165 -13.93 13.99 -2.04
C GLY A 165 -12.56 14.65 -2.00
N VAL A 166 -12.47 15.98 -2.11
CA VAL A 166 -11.19 16.70 -2.03
C VAL A 166 -10.58 16.55 -0.63
N ALA A 167 -11.39 16.65 0.42
CA ALA A 167 -10.91 16.48 1.80
C ALA A 167 -10.31 15.08 2.02
N ILE A 168 -11.00 14.02 1.60
CA ILE A 168 -10.54 12.63 1.73
C ILE A 168 -9.29 12.38 0.88
N LEU A 169 -9.21 12.95 -0.32
CA LEU A 169 -8.04 12.84 -1.20
C LEU A 169 -6.78 13.46 -0.56
N VAL A 170 -6.91 14.68 -0.03
CA VAL A 170 -5.81 15.39 0.65
C VAL A 170 -5.43 14.70 1.95
N LEU A 171 -6.41 14.35 2.80
CA LEU A 171 -6.16 13.67 4.06
C LEU A 171 -5.47 12.32 3.85
N SER A 172 -5.90 11.55 2.85
CA SER A 172 -5.27 10.27 2.51
C SER A 172 -3.81 10.46 2.07
N TRP A 173 -3.53 11.44 1.22
CA TRP A 173 -2.16 11.74 0.80
C TRP A 173 -1.26 12.12 2.00
N VAL A 174 -1.74 12.97 2.91
CA VAL A 174 -0.98 13.40 4.11
C VAL A 174 -0.80 12.24 5.10
N ILE A 175 -1.87 11.52 5.42
CA ILE A 175 -1.82 10.41 6.39
C ILE A 175 -0.89 9.31 5.88
N THR A 176 -1.02 8.92 4.61
CA THR A 176 -0.19 7.84 4.06
C THR A 176 1.28 8.25 3.98
N LEU A 177 1.61 9.51 3.64
CA LEU A 177 2.99 10.01 3.72
C LEU A 177 3.54 9.93 5.15
N PHE A 178 2.74 10.34 6.12
CA PHE A 178 3.11 10.28 7.54
C PHE A 178 3.33 8.85 8.03
N THR A 179 2.42 7.92 7.73
CA THR A 179 2.58 6.52 8.17
C THR A 179 3.72 5.81 7.46
N LEU A 180 4.01 6.19 6.21
CA LEU A 180 5.14 5.64 5.48
C LEU A 180 6.47 6.13 6.05
N TRP A 181 6.55 7.41 6.44
CA TRP A 181 7.69 7.95 7.20
C TRP A 181 7.95 7.14 8.47
N GLN A 182 6.90 6.82 9.23
CA GLN A 182 7.04 6.02 10.44
C GLN A 182 7.64 4.63 10.15
N MET A 183 7.21 3.97 9.07
CA MET A 183 7.80 2.68 8.67
C MET A 183 9.28 2.81 8.31
N VAL A 184 9.66 3.87 7.58
CA VAL A 184 11.05 4.13 7.21
C VAL A 184 11.95 4.35 8.43
N GLU A 185 11.48 5.11 9.43
CA GLU A 185 12.20 5.34 10.69
C GLU A 185 12.29 4.07 11.55
N MET A 186 11.21 3.27 11.60
CA MET A 186 11.15 2.05 12.41
C MET A 186 11.98 0.87 11.85
N HIS A 187 12.41 0.91 10.59
CA HIS A 187 13.18 -0.17 9.96
C HIS A 187 14.51 -0.48 10.69
N GLU A 188 15.14 0.53 11.31
CA GLU A 188 16.47 0.40 11.95
C GLU A 188 16.51 1.10 13.33
N MET A 189 15.39 1.09 14.05
CA MET A 189 15.28 1.76 15.36
C MET A 189 16.07 1.09 16.49
N VAL A 190 16.44 -0.19 16.31
CA VAL A 190 17.28 -0.93 17.27
C VAL A 190 18.71 -1.01 16.71
N PRO A 191 19.73 -0.53 17.45
CA PRO A 191 21.11 -0.60 17.00
C PRO A 191 21.51 -2.03 16.61
N GLY A 192 22.06 -2.20 15.41
CA GLY A 192 22.50 -3.50 14.90
C GLY A 192 21.41 -4.44 14.38
N LYS A 193 20.12 -4.05 14.45
CA LYS A 193 19.01 -4.87 13.94
C LYS A 193 18.21 -4.13 12.87
N ARG A 194 17.96 -4.81 11.75
CA ARG A 194 17.05 -4.36 10.68
C ARG A 194 15.76 -5.17 10.73
N PHE A 195 14.64 -4.50 10.51
CA PHE A 195 13.34 -5.14 10.30
C PHE A 195 13.05 -5.13 8.80
N ASP A 196 13.54 -6.15 8.10
CA ASP A 196 13.51 -6.19 6.63
C ASP A 196 12.11 -6.53 6.08
N ARG A 197 11.21 -6.98 6.96
CA ARG A 197 9.84 -7.38 6.62
C ARG A 197 8.84 -6.72 7.56
N TYR A 198 7.65 -6.44 7.06
CA TYR A 198 6.61 -5.81 7.89
C TYR A 198 6.21 -6.67 9.10
N HIS A 199 6.07 -7.99 8.93
CA HIS A 199 5.75 -8.83 10.07
C HIS A 199 6.85 -8.86 11.14
N GLU A 200 8.14 -8.66 10.80
CA GLU A 200 9.22 -8.60 11.78
C GLU A 200 9.10 -7.37 12.67
N LEU A 201 8.71 -6.24 12.07
CA LEU A 201 8.41 -5.01 12.81
C LEU A 201 7.20 -5.22 13.74
N GLY A 202 6.15 -5.87 13.25
CA GLY A 202 4.98 -6.22 14.06
C GLY A 202 5.30 -7.15 15.23
N GLN A 203 6.18 -8.14 15.02
CA GLN A 203 6.66 -9.04 16.07
C GLN A 203 7.44 -8.30 17.15
N HIS A 204 8.20 -7.28 16.77
CA HIS A 204 8.90 -6.43 17.74
C HIS A 204 7.93 -5.56 18.54
N ALA A 205 6.93 -4.96 17.88
CA ALA A 205 5.97 -4.06 18.52
C ALA A 205 4.97 -4.79 19.44
N PHE A 206 4.50 -5.98 19.04
CA PHE A 206 3.40 -6.69 19.72
C PHE A 206 3.80 -8.05 20.32
N GLY A 207 5.04 -8.48 20.14
CA GLY A 207 5.55 -9.80 20.54
C GLY A 207 5.49 -10.84 19.41
N GLU A 208 6.28 -11.91 19.54
CA GLU A 208 6.57 -12.86 18.45
C GLU A 208 5.34 -13.53 17.82
N LYS A 209 4.36 -13.90 18.65
CA LYS A 209 3.13 -14.58 18.17
C LYS A 209 2.09 -13.58 17.71
N LEU A 210 1.75 -12.61 18.56
CA LEU A 210 0.68 -11.65 18.30
C LEU A 210 1.01 -10.77 17.09
N GLY A 211 2.26 -10.32 16.96
CA GLY A 211 2.72 -9.55 15.80
C GLY A 211 2.56 -10.29 14.48
N LEU A 212 2.85 -11.61 14.44
CA LEU A 212 2.59 -12.42 13.25
C LEU A 212 1.09 -12.51 12.94
N TYR A 213 0.24 -12.81 13.93
CA TYR A 213 -1.20 -12.95 13.72
C TYR A 213 -1.89 -11.66 13.31
N ILE A 214 -1.36 -10.50 13.71
CA ILE A 214 -1.90 -9.19 13.29
C ILE A 214 -1.43 -8.85 11.87
N VAL A 215 -0.11 -8.87 11.61
CA VAL A 215 0.45 -8.28 10.39
C VAL A 215 0.35 -9.22 9.18
N VAL A 216 0.67 -10.51 9.35
CA VAL A 216 0.78 -11.43 8.20
C VAL A 216 -0.53 -11.59 7.43
N PRO A 217 -1.69 -11.81 8.08
CA PRO A 217 -2.95 -11.94 7.33
C PRO A 217 -3.28 -10.66 6.56
N GLN A 218 -3.10 -9.49 7.18
CA GLN A 218 -3.41 -8.20 6.55
C GLN A 218 -2.45 -7.90 5.38
N GLN A 219 -1.15 -8.15 5.56
CA GLN A 219 -0.14 -7.98 4.51
C GLN A 219 -0.44 -8.89 3.31
N LEU A 220 -0.72 -10.18 3.53
CA LEU A 220 -1.08 -11.11 2.46
C LEU A 220 -2.34 -10.71 1.72
N ILE A 221 -3.40 -10.36 2.45
CA ILE A 221 -4.66 -9.97 1.81
C ILE A 221 -4.44 -8.72 0.94
N CYS A 222 -3.58 -7.79 1.36
CA CYS A 222 -3.18 -6.65 0.52
C CYS A 222 -2.46 -7.11 -0.74
N GLU A 223 -1.34 -7.82 -0.60
CA GLU A 223 -0.46 -8.18 -1.73
C GLU A 223 -1.20 -9.05 -2.76
N VAL A 224 -1.86 -10.11 -2.29
CA VAL A 224 -2.67 -11.00 -3.14
C VAL A 224 -3.86 -10.24 -3.74
N GLY A 225 -4.49 -9.36 -2.98
CA GLY A 225 -5.59 -8.51 -3.45
C GLY A 225 -5.18 -7.56 -4.57
N VAL A 226 -4.02 -6.90 -4.44
CA VAL A 226 -3.45 -6.06 -5.51
C VAL A 226 -3.21 -6.89 -6.76
N ASP A 227 -2.57 -8.05 -6.62
CA ASP A 227 -2.22 -8.91 -7.74
C ASP A 227 -3.46 -9.41 -8.51
N ILE A 228 -4.54 -9.74 -7.80
CA ILE A 228 -5.85 -10.06 -8.40
C ILE A 228 -6.42 -8.86 -9.14
N VAL A 229 -6.40 -7.67 -8.54
CA VAL A 229 -6.88 -6.43 -9.19
C VAL A 229 -6.06 -6.12 -10.45
N TYR A 230 -4.76 -6.37 -10.44
CA TYR A 230 -3.90 -6.17 -11.61
C TYR A 230 -4.18 -7.18 -12.73
N MET A 231 -4.48 -8.45 -12.40
CA MET A 231 -4.95 -9.42 -13.39
C MET A 231 -6.20 -8.91 -14.14
N VAL A 232 -7.18 -8.37 -13.39
CA VAL A 232 -8.40 -7.80 -13.96
C VAL A 232 -8.11 -6.52 -14.76
N THR A 233 -7.27 -5.64 -14.22
CA THR A 233 -6.91 -4.35 -14.85
C THR A 233 -6.17 -4.55 -16.17
N GLY A 234 -5.17 -5.42 -16.18
CA GLY A 234 -4.41 -5.78 -17.37
C GLY A 234 -5.29 -6.43 -18.44
N GLY A 235 -6.13 -7.40 -18.04
CA GLY A 235 -7.09 -8.04 -18.95
C GLY A 235 -8.11 -7.07 -19.55
N LYS A 236 -8.72 -6.20 -18.74
CA LYS A 236 -9.65 -5.17 -19.23
C LYS A 236 -8.95 -4.17 -20.17
N SER A 237 -7.71 -3.80 -19.87
CA SER A 237 -6.92 -2.88 -20.71
C SER A 237 -6.61 -3.50 -22.08
N LEU A 238 -6.17 -4.77 -22.12
CA LEU A 238 -5.99 -5.52 -23.36
C LEU A 238 -7.30 -5.66 -24.16
N GLN A 239 -8.41 -5.92 -23.47
CA GLN A 239 -9.73 -5.98 -24.12
C GLN A 239 -10.11 -4.62 -24.75
N LYS A 240 -9.86 -3.50 -24.06
CA LYS A 240 -10.12 -2.15 -24.58
C LYS A 240 -9.24 -1.85 -25.80
N ILE A 241 -7.96 -2.26 -25.80
CA ILE A 241 -7.09 -2.16 -26.98
C ILE A 241 -7.70 -2.91 -28.17
N HIS A 242 -8.08 -4.18 -27.97
CA HIS A 242 -8.66 -5.00 -29.03
C HIS A 242 -9.95 -4.38 -29.60
N LYS A 243 -10.89 -3.97 -28.75
CA LYS A 243 -12.15 -3.32 -29.15
C LYS A 243 -11.91 -2.01 -29.91
N THR A 244 -10.86 -1.27 -29.56
CA THR A 244 -10.55 0.02 -30.18
C THR A 244 -9.82 -0.15 -31.52
N ALA A 245 -8.89 -1.11 -31.60
CA ALA A 245 -8.12 -1.40 -32.81
C ALA A 245 -8.95 -2.11 -33.88
N CYS A 246 -9.88 -2.99 -33.47
CA CYS A 246 -10.71 -3.75 -34.40
C CYS A 246 -12.20 -3.62 -34.06
N LYS A 247 -12.86 -2.63 -34.69
CA LYS A 247 -14.29 -2.36 -34.48
C LYS A 247 -15.23 -3.46 -34.98
N ASN A 248 -14.79 -4.21 -36.00
CA ASN A 248 -15.60 -5.27 -36.65
C ASN A 248 -15.19 -6.69 -36.21
N CYS A 249 -14.29 -6.82 -35.23
CA CYS A 249 -13.87 -8.12 -34.73
C CYS A 249 -14.96 -8.76 -33.86
N LYS A 250 -14.99 -10.10 -33.85
CA LYS A 250 -15.88 -10.86 -32.95
C LYS A 250 -15.59 -10.45 -31.50
N PRO A 251 -16.62 -10.21 -30.66
CA PRO A 251 -16.40 -9.92 -29.25
C PRO A 251 -15.71 -11.12 -28.57
N ILE A 252 -14.61 -10.84 -27.88
CA ILE A 252 -13.86 -11.81 -27.08
C ILE A 252 -14.13 -11.54 -25.60
N LYS A 253 -14.40 -12.60 -24.84
CA LYS A 253 -14.70 -12.52 -23.40
C LYS A 253 -13.51 -11.95 -22.62
N THR A 254 -13.79 -11.22 -21.54
CA THR A 254 -12.76 -10.62 -20.67
C THR A 254 -11.83 -11.68 -20.07
N THR A 255 -12.36 -12.88 -19.76
CA THR A 255 -11.60 -14.04 -19.27
C THR A 255 -10.37 -14.34 -20.13
N TYR A 256 -10.50 -14.34 -21.47
CA TYR A 256 -9.37 -14.65 -22.35
C TYR A 256 -8.29 -13.58 -22.27
N PHE A 257 -8.66 -12.30 -22.16
CA PHE A 257 -7.68 -11.22 -22.00
C PHE A 257 -6.97 -11.27 -20.66
N ILE A 258 -7.66 -11.67 -19.58
CA ILE A 258 -7.03 -11.91 -18.27
C ILE A 258 -6.01 -13.06 -18.38
N MET A 259 -6.34 -14.15 -19.06
CA MET A 259 -5.39 -15.25 -19.29
C MET A 259 -4.18 -14.84 -20.13
N ILE A 260 -4.39 -14.04 -21.19
CA ILE A 260 -3.29 -13.50 -22.01
C ILE A 260 -2.38 -12.64 -21.14
N PHE A 261 -2.95 -11.75 -20.33
CA PHE A 261 -2.18 -10.94 -19.38
C PHE A 261 -1.40 -11.82 -18.37
N ALA A 262 -2.06 -12.80 -17.76
CA ALA A 262 -1.47 -13.72 -16.80
C ALA A 262 -0.31 -14.55 -17.37
N SER A 263 -0.35 -14.88 -18.67
CA SER A 263 0.72 -15.64 -19.34
C SER A 263 2.11 -15.00 -19.18
N VAL A 264 2.17 -13.67 -19.15
CA VAL A 264 3.42 -12.92 -18.94
C VAL A 264 3.96 -13.16 -17.53
N HIS A 265 3.09 -13.25 -16.53
CA HIS A 265 3.48 -13.47 -15.13
C HIS A 265 4.00 -14.88 -14.86
N PHE A 266 3.52 -15.88 -15.59
CA PHE A 266 4.13 -17.21 -15.55
C PHE A 266 5.59 -17.19 -16.00
N VAL A 267 6.00 -16.26 -16.86
CA VAL A 267 7.42 -16.10 -17.22
C VAL A 267 8.15 -15.22 -16.20
N LEU A 268 7.65 -14.01 -15.95
CA LEU A 268 8.36 -13.00 -15.14
C LEU A 268 8.46 -13.35 -13.65
N SER A 269 7.55 -14.17 -13.11
CA SER A 269 7.62 -14.63 -11.72
C SER A 269 8.90 -15.41 -11.40
N HIS A 270 9.65 -15.86 -12.40
CA HIS A 270 10.93 -16.54 -12.20
C HIS A 270 12.12 -15.60 -11.95
N LEU A 271 11.93 -14.28 -12.03
CA LEU A 271 12.97 -13.32 -11.64
C LEU A 271 13.30 -13.49 -10.15
N PRO A 272 14.58 -13.62 -9.75
CA PRO A 272 14.91 -14.17 -8.44
C PRO A 272 14.64 -13.21 -7.26
N ASN A 273 14.79 -11.90 -7.45
CA ASN A 273 14.72 -10.90 -6.38
C ASN A 273 14.36 -9.49 -6.89
N PHE A 274 14.16 -8.55 -5.95
CA PHE A 274 13.82 -7.14 -6.21
C PHE A 274 14.80 -6.43 -7.16
N ASN A 275 16.11 -6.70 -7.04
CA ASN A 275 17.10 -6.08 -7.91
C ASN A 275 16.96 -6.53 -9.36
N SER A 276 16.54 -7.77 -9.59
CA SER A 276 16.31 -8.33 -10.94
C SER A 276 15.09 -7.74 -11.63
N ILE A 277 14.09 -7.26 -10.85
CA ILE A 277 12.91 -6.59 -11.39
C ILE A 277 13.09 -5.07 -11.51
N SER A 278 14.25 -4.51 -11.15
CA SER A 278 14.49 -3.06 -11.15
C SER A 278 14.20 -2.40 -12.52
N GLY A 279 14.63 -3.02 -13.62
CA GLY A 279 14.33 -2.54 -14.97
C GLY A 279 12.84 -2.59 -15.32
N VAL A 280 12.16 -3.66 -14.89
CA VAL A 280 10.70 -3.83 -15.08
C VAL A 280 9.93 -2.79 -14.26
N SER A 281 10.35 -2.54 -13.02
CA SER A 281 9.76 -1.54 -12.14
C SER A 281 10.03 -0.11 -12.65
N LEU A 282 11.23 0.20 -13.16
CA LEU A 282 11.50 1.49 -13.77
C LEU A 282 10.59 1.73 -14.98
N ALA A 283 10.45 0.74 -15.87
CA ALA A 283 9.51 0.82 -16.98
C ALA A 283 8.08 1.05 -16.48
N ALA A 284 7.65 0.31 -15.45
CA ALA A 284 6.32 0.48 -14.86
C ALA A 284 6.08 1.87 -14.27
N ALA A 285 7.07 2.45 -13.57
CA ALA A 285 6.99 3.82 -13.04
C ALA A 285 6.84 4.87 -14.16
N VAL A 286 7.63 4.74 -15.24
CA VAL A 286 7.52 5.66 -16.39
C VAL A 286 6.16 5.53 -17.08
N MET A 287 5.66 4.30 -17.21
CA MET A 287 4.34 4.05 -17.81
C MET A 287 3.19 4.59 -16.93
N SER A 288 3.31 4.55 -15.60
CA SER A 288 2.26 5.10 -14.72
C SER A 288 2.17 6.61 -14.74
N LEU A 289 3.30 7.29 -14.77
CA LEU A 289 3.35 8.72 -15.10
C LEU A 289 2.67 8.98 -16.45
N SER A 290 3.02 8.21 -17.48
CA SER A 290 2.53 8.42 -18.83
C SER A 290 1.02 8.24 -18.98
N TYR A 291 0.45 7.13 -18.50
CA TYR A 291 -1.01 6.92 -18.61
C TYR A 291 -1.79 7.88 -17.72
N SER A 292 -1.25 8.29 -16.56
CA SER A 292 -1.88 9.29 -15.70
C SER A 292 -1.92 10.65 -16.39
N THR A 293 -0.81 11.05 -17.02
CA THR A 293 -0.75 12.27 -17.84
C THR A 293 -1.76 12.23 -18.98
N ILE A 294 -1.84 11.10 -19.70
CA ILE A 294 -2.84 10.95 -20.76
C ILE A 294 -4.26 11.04 -20.20
N ALA A 295 -4.55 10.41 -19.05
CA ALA A 295 -5.89 10.40 -18.47
C ALA A 295 -6.41 11.82 -18.22
N TRP A 296 -5.63 12.69 -17.55
CA TRP A 296 -6.08 14.07 -17.30
C TRP A 296 -5.97 14.95 -18.55
N ALA A 297 -4.89 14.85 -19.34
CA ALA A 297 -4.71 15.71 -20.52
C ALA A 297 -5.75 15.42 -21.62
N ALA A 298 -6.06 14.14 -21.86
CA ALA A 298 -7.12 13.75 -22.78
C ALA A 298 -8.50 14.20 -22.28
N SER A 299 -8.71 14.20 -20.96
CA SER A 299 -9.95 14.73 -20.36
C SER A 299 -10.09 16.24 -20.60
N VAL A 300 -9.04 17.03 -20.39
CA VAL A 300 -9.03 18.47 -20.72
C VAL A 300 -9.34 18.69 -22.20
N HIS A 301 -8.69 17.93 -23.09
CA HIS A 301 -8.90 18.06 -24.53
C HIS A 301 -10.33 17.68 -24.95
N LYS A 302 -10.94 16.68 -24.29
CA LYS A 302 -12.33 16.28 -24.55
C LYS A 302 -13.31 17.40 -24.20
N GLY A 303 -12.96 18.25 -23.23
CA GLY A 303 -13.82 19.34 -22.75
C GLY A 303 -15.00 18.83 -21.91
N LEU A 304 -15.66 19.75 -21.21
CA LEU A 304 -16.81 19.46 -20.36
C LEU A 304 -17.86 18.66 -21.15
N GLN A 305 -18.25 17.50 -20.66
CA GLN A 305 -19.26 16.70 -21.34
C GLN A 305 -20.64 17.39 -21.24
N ALA A 306 -21.48 17.25 -22.27
CA ALA A 306 -22.84 17.77 -22.23
C ALA A 306 -23.63 17.09 -21.10
N ASP A 307 -24.49 17.86 -20.41
CA ASP A 307 -25.38 17.39 -19.33
C ASP A 307 -24.65 16.65 -18.20
N VAL A 308 -23.52 17.19 -17.74
CA VAL A 308 -22.79 16.65 -16.58
C VAL A 308 -23.43 17.15 -15.28
N HIS A 309 -23.68 16.22 -14.36
CA HIS A 309 -24.16 16.53 -13.02
C HIS A 309 -23.11 16.17 -11.97
N TYR A 310 -23.05 16.98 -10.92
CA TYR A 310 -22.16 16.78 -9.76
C TYR A 310 -22.93 16.40 -8.48
N GLY A 311 -24.19 16.02 -8.63
CA GLY A 311 -25.03 15.54 -7.54
C GLY A 311 -24.91 14.04 -7.33
N ASP A 312 -25.78 13.50 -6.49
CA ASP A 312 -25.82 12.08 -6.18
C ASP A 312 -26.05 11.20 -7.40
N ARG A 313 -25.21 10.18 -7.55
CA ARG A 313 -25.32 9.17 -8.63
C ARG A 313 -26.42 8.15 -8.40
N ALA A 314 -26.86 7.98 -7.16
CA ALA A 314 -27.88 7.00 -6.81
C ALA A 314 -29.26 7.66 -6.72
N SER A 315 -30.29 6.96 -7.19
CA SER A 315 -31.68 7.40 -7.08
C SER A 315 -32.27 7.29 -5.68
N SER A 316 -31.54 6.67 -4.73
CA SER A 316 -32.00 6.46 -3.36
C SER A 316 -30.90 6.83 -2.36
N THR A 317 -31.30 7.36 -1.21
CA THR A 317 -30.38 7.72 -0.12
C THR A 317 -29.52 6.55 0.33
N ALA A 318 -30.12 5.36 0.44
CA ALA A 318 -29.37 4.14 0.78
C ALA A 318 -28.29 3.85 -0.27
N GLY A 319 -28.62 3.98 -1.56
CA GLY A 319 -27.65 3.85 -2.65
C GLY A 319 -26.50 4.85 -2.55
N SER A 320 -26.80 6.13 -2.29
CA SER A 320 -25.78 7.18 -2.11
C SER A 320 -24.83 6.86 -0.96
N VAL A 321 -25.37 6.42 0.18
CA VAL A 321 -24.55 6.04 1.35
C VAL A 321 -23.62 4.88 1.01
N PHE A 322 -24.12 3.78 0.44
CA PHE A 322 -23.24 2.65 0.13
C PHE A 322 -22.19 2.97 -0.94
N ASN A 323 -22.54 3.80 -1.92
CA ASN A 323 -21.59 4.26 -2.92
C ASN A 323 -20.50 5.15 -2.30
N PHE A 324 -20.87 6.05 -1.40
CA PHE A 324 -19.92 6.86 -0.62
C PHE A 324 -18.96 5.96 0.18
N LEU A 325 -19.50 4.94 0.86
CA LEU A 325 -18.67 3.98 1.59
C LEU A 325 -17.71 3.22 0.66
N SER A 326 -18.16 2.78 -0.52
CA SER A 326 -17.28 2.12 -1.49
C SER A 326 -16.16 3.05 -1.96
N ALA A 327 -16.48 4.32 -2.21
CA ALA A 327 -15.53 5.31 -2.70
C ALA A 327 -14.45 5.68 -1.66
N LEU A 328 -14.74 5.59 -0.36
CA LEU A 328 -13.71 5.67 0.68
C LEU A 328 -12.64 4.59 0.49
N GLY A 329 -13.07 3.37 0.13
CA GLY A 329 -12.18 2.27 -0.18
C GLY A 329 -11.39 2.50 -1.46
N ASP A 330 -12.02 3.04 -2.51
CA ASP A 330 -11.34 3.36 -3.76
C ASP A 330 -10.18 4.35 -3.54
N VAL A 331 -10.38 5.39 -2.71
CA VAL A 331 -9.31 6.32 -2.36
C VAL A 331 -8.23 5.64 -1.51
N ALA A 332 -8.62 4.84 -0.51
CA ALA A 332 -7.66 4.12 0.33
C ALA A 332 -6.80 3.14 -0.50
N PHE A 333 -7.40 2.44 -1.46
CA PHE A 333 -6.72 1.56 -2.39
C PHE A 333 -5.71 2.32 -3.26
N ALA A 334 -6.04 3.54 -3.72
CA ALA A 334 -5.15 4.34 -4.54
C ALA A 334 -3.83 4.68 -3.83
N TYR A 335 -3.85 4.86 -2.50
CA TYR A 335 -2.65 5.18 -1.72
C TYR A 335 -1.97 3.94 -1.09
N ALA A 336 -2.26 2.74 -1.59
CA ALA A 336 -1.58 1.51 -1.19
C ALA A 336 -0.08 1.54 -1.54
N GLY A 337 0.77 0.91 -0.71
CA GLY A 337 2.22 0.84 -0.96
C GLY A 337 3.05 0.49 0.28
N HIS A 338 2.49 0.68 1.48
CA HIS A 338 3.18 0.47 2.76
C HIS A 338 3.58 -0.98 3.01
N ASN A 339 2.82 -1.93 2.48
CA ASN A 339 3.03 -3.36 2.65
C ASN A 339 4.27 -3.92 1.94
N VAL A 340 4.97 -3.10 1.14
CA VAL A 340 6.22 -3.49 0.46
C VAL A 340 7.39 -2.56 0.81
N VAL A 341 7.16 -1.55 1.66
CA VAL A 341 8.12 -0.45 1.89
C VAL A 341 9.37 -0.92 2.64
N LEU A 342 9.20 -1.83 3.61
CA LEU A 342 10.31 -2.34 4.41
C LEU A 342 11.16 -3.28 3.57
N GLU A 343 10.51 -4.09 2.73
CA GLU A 343 11.14 -5.01 1.79
C GLU A 343 11.94 -4.23 0.72
N ILE A 344 11.43 -3.09 0.24
CA ILE A 344 12.19 -2.17 -0.62
C ILE A 344 13.39 -1.59 0.13
N GLN A 345 13.20 -1.10 1.35
CA GLN A 345 14.28 -0.52 2.15
C GLN A 345 15.37 -1.53 2.52
N ALA A 346 15.01 -2.80 2.71
CA ALA A 346 15.94 -3.90 2.97
C ALA A 346 16.99 -4.06 1.85
N THR A 347 16.62 -3.74 0.60
CA THR A 347 17.54 -3.81 -0.56
C THR A 347 18.59 -2.71 -0.57
N ILE A 348 18.41 -1.64 0.21
CA ILE A 348 19.37 -0.55 0.33
C ILE A 348 20.49 -0.97 1.30
N PRO A 349 21.77 -0.76 0.95
CA PRO A 349 22.87 -0.96 1.88
C PRO A 349 22.70 -0.09 3.13
N SER A 350 23.02 -0.65 4.29
CA SER A 350 22.97 0.08 5.57
C SER A 350 24.22 -0.18 6.38
N THR A 351 24.73 0.87 7.02
CA THR A 351 25.83 0.82 8.00
C THR A 351 25.48 1.74 9.16
N PRO A 352 26.06 1.56 10.36
CA PRO A 352 25.81 2.47 11.49
C PRO A 352 26.06 3.95 11.17
N ALA A 353 27.04 4.25 10.32
CA ALA A 353 27.35 5.62 9.89
C ALA A 353 26.45 6.14 8.75
N LYS A 354 25.85 5.24 7.95
CA LYS A 354 24.98 5.57 6.81
C LYS A 354 23.77 4.64 6.82
N PRO A 355 22.74 4.94 7.64
CA PRO A 355 21.55 4.10 7.74
C PRO A 355 20.70 4.17 6.46
N SER A 356 19.98 3.09 6.15
CA SER A 356 19.18 2.97 4.93
C SER A 356 18.04 3.99 4.86
N LYS A 357 17.58 4.49 6.02
CA LYS A 357 16.46 5.44 6.13
C LYS A 357 16.67 6.73 5.36
N GLY A 358 17.90 7.24 5.27
CA GLY A 358 18.20 8.49 4.55
C GLY A 358 17.95 8.37 3.04
N PRO A 359 18.63 7.45 2.33
CA PRO A 359 18.36 7.14 0.94
C PRO A 359 16.91 6.72 0.68
N MET A 360 16.32 5.91 1.58
CA MET A 360 14.92 5.49 1.46
C MET A 360 13.96 6.68 1.47
N TRP A 361 14.10 7.57 2.46
CA TRP A 361 13.25 8.75 2.61
C TRP A 361 13.34 9.70 1.42
N LYS A 362 14.53 9.88 0.84
CA LYS A 362 14.69 10.64 -0.42
C LYS A 362 13.86 10.04 -1.56
N GLY A 363 13.88 8.72 -1.71
CA GLY A 363 13.08 8.03 -2.73
C GLY A 363 11.58 8.13 -2.47
N VAL A 364 11.16 8.03 -1.20
CA VAL A 364 9.76 8.21 -0.76
C VAL A 364 9.23 9.60 -1.09
N ILE A 365 9.97 10.66 -0.73
CA ILE A 365 9.54 12.04 -1.01
C ILE A 365 9.38 12.26 -2.52
N PHE A 366 10.34 11.78 -3.31
CA PHE A 366 10.21 11.83 -4.77
C PHE A 366 8.96 11.09 -5.27
N ALA A 367 8.71 9.88 -4.76
CA ALA A 367 7.54 9.11 -5.13
C ALA A 367 6.23 9.81 -4.77
N TYR A 368 6.13 10.41 -3.58
CA TYR A 368 4.93 11.13 -3.15
C TYR A 368 4.65 12.41 -3.94
N ILE A 369 5.69 13.09 -4.42
CA ILE A 369 5.55 14.20 -5.37
C ILE A 369 4.96 13.68 -6.69
N VAL A 370 5.50 12.57 -7.21
CA VAL A 370 4.98 11.93 -8.44
C VAL A 370 3.53 11.46 -8.25
N VAL A 371 3.20 10.84 -7.12
CA VAL A 371 1.83 10.46 -6.76
C VAL A 371 0.92 11.68 -6.79
N ALA A 372 1.30 12.79 -6.17
CA ALA A 372 0.50 14.01 -6.18
C ALA A 372 0.25 14.54 -7.61
N LEU A 373 1.29 14.56 -8.45
CA LEU A 373 1.22 14.98 -9.85
C LEU A 373 0.38 14.05 -10.73
N CYS A 374 0.25 12.78 -10.37
CA CYS A 374 -0.62 11.83 -11.08
C CYS A 374 -2.06 11.91 -10.54
N TYR A 375 -2.24 11.91 -9.22
CA TYR A 375 -3.52 11.62 -8.59
C TYR A 375 -4.45 12.81 -8.57
N PHE A 376 -3.95 13.99 -8.16
CA PHE A 376 -4.78 15.17 -8.05
C PHE A 376 -5.29 15.63 -9.41
N PRO A 377 -4.46 15.74 -10.47
CA PRO A 377 -4.98 16.10 -11.79
C PRO A 377 -5.97 15.07 -12.32
N VAL A 378 -5.68 13.77 -12.22
CA VAL A 378 -6.60 12.74 -12.70
C VAL A 378 -7.92 12.81 -11.95
N ALA A 379 -7.91 12.84 -10.61
CA ALA A 379 -9.11 12.89 -9.79
C ALA A 379 -9.95 14.15 -10.04
N LEU A 380 -9.33 15.33 -9.95
CA LEU A 380 -10.03 16.61 -9.99
C LEU A 380 -10.49 16.97 -11.41
N ILE A 381 -9.61 16.85 -12.40
CA ILE A 381 -9.94 17.16 -13.80
C ILE A 381 -10.87 16.08 -14.36
N GLY A 382 -10.59 14.81 -14.08
CA GLY A 382 -11.45 13.71 -14.51
C GLY A 382 -12.88 13.88 -13.98
N TYR A 383 -13.03 14.18 -12.68
CA TYR A 383 -14.34 14.45 -12.11
C TYR A 383 -14.98 15.72 -12.66
N TYR A 384 -14.21 16.80 -12.84
CA TYR A 384 -14.72 18.04 -13.46
C TYR A 384 -15.19 17.84 -14.91
N ILE A 385 -14.57 16.96 -15.68
CA ILE A 385 -14.95 16.79 -17.08
C ILE A 385 -16.15 15.84 -17.23
N PHE A 386 -16.19 14.76 -16.45
CA PHE A 386 -17.16 13.68 -16.60
C PHE A 386 -18.28 13.66 -15.57
N GLY A 387 -18.10 14.25 -14.39
CA GLY A 387 -19.05 14.20 -13.26
C GLY A 387 -19.62 12.81 -12.98
N ASP A 388 -20.94 12.70 -12.96
CA ASP A 388 -21.70 11.46 -12.76
C ASP A 388 -21.61 10.44 -13.91
N LYS A 389 -21.04 10.82 -15.06
CA LYS A 389 -20.87 9.93 -16.23
C LYS A 389 -19.53 9.21 -16.25
N VAL A 390 -18.65 9.46 -15.28
CA VAL A 390 -17.35 8.79 -15.22
C VAL A 390 -17.54 7.30 -14.90
N GLU A 391 -16.85 6.44 -15.65
CA GLU A 391 -16.76 5.00 -15.40
C GLU A 391 -15.76 4.67 -14.28
N ASP A 392 -15.85 3.45 -13.74
CA ASP A 392 -14.97 2.98 -12.65
C ASP A 392 -13.47 3.03 -12.99
N ASN A 393 -13.14 3.03 -14.29
CA ASN A 393 -11.83 3.31 -14.83
C ASN A 393 -11.95 4.45 -15.86
N ILE A 394 -11.32 5.60 -15.58
CA ILE A 394 -11.37 6.79 -16.44
C ILE A 394 -10.94 6.55 -17.89
N LEU A 395 -10.04 5.59 -18.16
CA LEU A 395 -9.63 5.28 -19.53
C LEU A 395 -10.73 4.60 -20.35
N ILE A 396 -11.76 4.06 -19.69
CA ILE A 396 -12.96 3.54 -20.36
C ILE A 396 -13.84 4.71 -20.84
N SER A 397 -13.93 5.80 -20.07
CA SER A 397 -14.65 7.05 -20.38
C SER A 397 -14.07 7.83 -21.58
N LEU A 398 -12.83 7.50 -21.98
CA LEU A 398 -12.20 8.02 -23.19
C LEU A 398 -12.67 7.22 -24.42
N GLU A 399 -13.19 7.95 -25.42
CA GLU A 399 -13.76 7.36 -26.64
C GLU A 399 -13.02 7.74 -27.93
N LYS A 400 -12.33 8.89 -27.96
CA LYS A 400 -11.54 9.38 -29.10
C LYS A 400 -10.32 10.20 -28.62
N PRO A 401 -9.23 10.28 -29.42
CA PRO A 401 -8.95 9.48 -30.61
C PRO A 401 -8.47 8.06 -30.28
N ALA A 402 -8.68 7.11 -31.20
CA ALA A 402 -8.45 5.68 -30.97
C ALA A 402 -6.99 5.33 -30.61
N TRP A 403 -6.01 5.96 -31.27
CA TRP A 403 -4.59 5.69 -31.03
C TRP A 403 -4.17 6.04 -29.60
N LEU A 404 -4.72 7.13 -29.05
CA LEU A 404 -4.40 7.61 -27.69
C LEU A 404 -4.95 6.64 -26.64
N ILE A 405 -6.16 6.11 -26.86
CA ILE A 405 -6.78 5.10 -25.99
C ILE A 405 -5.97 3.81 -26.01
N ILE A 406 -5.55 3.35 -27.20
CA ILE A 406 -4.72 2.16 -27.35
C ILE A 406 -3.39 2.35 -26.59
N MET A 407 -2.74 3.49 -26.78
CA MET A 407 -1.48 3.82 -26.10
C MET A 407 -1.63 3.89 -24.58
N ALA A 408 -2.66 4.57 -24.07
CA ALA A 408 -2.92 4.66 -22.63
C ALA A 408 -3.16 3.28 -21.99
N ASN A 409 -3.96 2.43 -22.64
CA ASN A 409 -4.21 1.07 -22.14
C ASN A 409 -2.96 0.18 -22.26
N ALA A 410 -2.13 0.36 -23.29
CA ALA A 410 -0.86 -0.36 -23.41
C ALA A 410 0.11 0.02 -22.28
N PHE A 411 0.18 1.31 -21.93
CA PHE A 411 0.96 1.78 -20.79
C PHE A 411 0.44 1.23 -19.47
N VAL A 412 -0.87 1.16 -19.27
CA VAL A 412 -1.46 0.47 -18.10
C VAL A 412 -1.00 -0.99 -18.04
N VAL A 413 -1.07 -1.73 -19.15
CA VAL A 413 -0.62 -3.14 -19.22
C VAL A 413 0.84 -3.27 -18.79
N VAL A 414 1.74 -2.47 -19.35
CA VAL A 414 3.16 -2.53 -18.98
C VAL A 414 3.38 -2.16 -17.51
N HIS A 415 2.68 -1.14 -17.01
CA HIS A 415 2.75 -0.75 -15.62
C HIS A 415 2.30 -1.87 -14.67
N VAL A 416 1.09 -2.42 -14.89
CA VAL A 416 0.55 -3.46 -13.99
C VAL A 416 1.36 -4.75 -14.08
N ILE A 417 2.07 -5.01 -15.20
CA ILE A 417 3.03 -6.12 -15.27
C ILE A 417 4.13 -5.95 -14.22
N GLY A 418 4.77 -4.77 -14.19
CA GLY A 418 5.87 -4.51 -13.25
C GLY A 418 5.40 -4.37 -11.81
N SER A 419 4.23 -3.76 -11.59
CA SER A 419 3.69 -3.61 -10.24
C SER A 419 3.25 -4.96 -9.65
N TYR A 420 2.65 -5.87 -10.43
CA TYR A 420 2.39 -7.23 -9.97
C TYR A 420 3.68 -7.93 -9.52
N GLN A 421 4.78 -7.81 -10.27
CA GLN A 421 6.05 -8.43 -9.83
C GLN A 421 6.55 -7.85 -8.51
N LEU A 422 6.30 -6.57 -8.26
CA LEU A 422 6.70 -5.90 -7.02
C LEU A 422 5.92 -6.47 -5.82
N TYR A 423 4.61 -6.63 -5.94
CA TYR A 423 3.73 -7.16 -4.88
C TYR A 423 3.81 -8.69 -4.71
N ALA A 424 4.09 -9.44 -5.78
CA ALA A 424 4.27 -10.89 -5.70
C ALA A 424 5.57 -11.29 -4.97
N MET A 425 6.60 -10.45 -4.97
CA MET A 425 7.92 -10.79 -4.40
C MET A 425 7.89 -11.07 -2.88
N PRO A 426 7.26 -10.24 -2.02
CA PRO A 426 7.10 -10.56 -0.60
C PRO A 426 6.26 -11.82 -0.36
N VAL A 427 5.23 -12.05 -1.18
CA VAL A 427 4.43 -13.28 -1.09
C VAL A 427 5.26 -14.51 -1.43
N PHE A 428 6.06 -14.45 -2.50
CA PHE A 428 7.00 -15.51 -2.85
C PHE A 428 8.00 -15.76 -1.74
N ASP A 429 8.57 -14.70 -1.17
CA ASP A 429 9.49 -14.79 -0.07
C ASP A 429 8.85 -15.50 1.14
N MET A 430 7.62 -15.16 1.49
CA MET A 430 6.95 -15.78 2.63
C MET A 430 6.57 -17.25 2.37
N ILE A 431 6.05 -17.58 1.18
CA ILE A 431 5.77 -18.97 0.79
C ILE A 431 7.06 -19.79 0.83
N GLU A 432 8.13 -19.31 0.19
CA GLU A 432 9.43 -19.96 0.14
C GLU A 432 10.04 -20.11 1.54
N THR A 433 9.88 -19.12 2.42
CA THR A 433 10.32 -19.16 3.83
C THR A 433 9.59 -20.26 4.60
N VAL A 434 8.27 -20.40 4.46
CA VAL A 434 7.51 -21.47 5.12
C VAL A 434 7.95 -22.85 4.60
N LEU A 435 8.08 -23.01 3.28
CA LEU A 435 8.49 -24.27 2.66
C LEU A 435 9.90 -24.70 3.14
N VAL A 436 10.86 -23.77 3.18
CA VAL A 436 12.26 -24.09 3.51
C VAL A 436 12.51 -24.14 5.02
N LYS A 437 12.04 -23.16 5.79
CA LYS A 437 12.34 -23.06 7.24
C LYS A 437 11.39 -23.89 8.11
N LYS A 438 10.10 -23.99 7.77
CA LYS A 438 9.12 -24.75 8.57
C LYS A 438 8.88 -26.16 8.07
N LEU A 439 8.76 -26.35 6.76
CA LEU A 439 8.52 -27.67 6.15
C LEU A 439 9.81 -28.39 5.75
N ASN A 440 10.98 -27.80 6.00
CA ASN A 440 12.29 -28.38 5.72
C ASN A 440 12.50 -28.83 4.26
N CYS A 441 11.79 -28.22 3.30
CA CYS A 441 12.04 -28.44 1.88
C CYS A 441 13.42 -27.91 1.48
N LYS A 442 14.09 -28.57 0.53
CA LYS A 442 15.39 -28.11 0.01
C LYS A 442 15.18 -26.87 -0.88
N PRO A 443 15.96 -25.78 -0.68
CA PRO A 443 15.89 -24.58 -1.52
C PRO A 443 16.42 -24.89 -2.93
N THR A 444 15.52 -25.27 -3.83
CA THR A 444 15.84 -25.68 -5.21
C THR A 444 15.12 -24.80 -6.22
N THR A 445 15.66 -24.71 -7.44
CA THR A 445 15.00 -24.01 -8.55
C THR A 445 13.62 -24.59 -8.85
N THR A 446 13.46 -25.92 -8.71
CA THR A 446 12.17 -26.61 -8.89
C THR A 446 11.14 -26.19 -7.85
N LEU A 447 11.53 -26.06 -6.58
CA LEU A 447 10.63 -25.58 -5.52
C LEU A 447 10.11 -24.18 -5.85
N ARG A 448 11.02 -23.28 -6.24
CA ARG A 448 10.70 -21.91 -6.64
C ARG A 448 9.82 -21.86 -7.89
N PHE A 449 10.11 -22.69 -8.89
CA PHE A 449 9.28 -22.82 -10.09
C PHE A 449 7.85 -23.21 -9.71
N ILE A 450 7.68 -24.30 -8.95
CA ILE A 450 6.35 -24.81 -8.61
C ILE A 450 5.57 -23.81 -7.74
N SER A 451 6.18 -23.29 -6.66
CA SER A 451 5.49 -22.40 -5.72
C SER A 451 5.00 -21.12 -6.39
N ARG A 452 5.83 -20.50 -7.24
CA ARG A 452 5.50 -19.25 -7.91
C ARG A 452 4.47 -19.43 -9.03
N ASN A 453 4.56 -20.51 -9.82
CA ASN A 453 3.54 -20.80 -10.84
C ASN A 453 2.17 -21.11 -10.18
N ILE A 454 2.14 -21.85 -9.06
CA ILE A 454 0.89 -22.08 -8.32
C ILE A 454 0.27 -20.76 -7.86
N TYR A 455 1.09 -19.83 -7.35
CA TYR A 455 0.63 -18.51 -6.94
C TYR A 455 0.04 -17.69 -8.10
N VAL A 456 0.74 -17.64 -9.24
CA VAL A 456 0.25 -16.94 -10.44
C VAL A 456 -1.04 -17.58 -10.95
N ALA A 457 -1.13 -18.91 -10.97
CA ALA A 457 -2.35 -19.63 -11.35
C ALA A 457 -3.51 -19.32 -10.40
N PHE A 458 -3.26 -19.23 -9.10
CA PHE A 458 -4.25 -18.88 -8.10
C PHE A 458 -4.80 -17.46 -8.30
N THR A 459 -3.94 -16.45 -8.41
CA THR A 459 -4.36 -15.05 -8.63
C THR A 459 -5.10 -14.89 -9.96
N MET A 460 -4.66 -15.58 -11.02
CA MET A 460 -5.37 -15.64 -12.30
C MET A 460 -6.77 -16.25 -12.15
N PHE A 461 -6.89 -17.39 -11.46
CA PHE A 461 -8.19 -18.06 -11.24
C PHE A 461 -9.17 -17.14 -10.52
N VAL A 462 -8.73 -16.48 -9.44
CA VAL A 462 -9.59 -15.55 -8.68
C VAL A 462 -9.95 -14.33 -9.53
N GLY A 463 -9.00 -13.75 -10.28
CA GLY A 463 -9.23 -12.60 -11.15
C GLY A 463 -10.22 -12.89 -12.29
N ILE A 464 -10.20 -14.10 -12.85
CA ILE A 464 -11.20 -14.53 -13.83
C ILE A 464 -12.58 -14.74 -13.18
N THR A 465 -12.60 -15.27 -11.95
CA THR A 465 -13.83 -15.57 -11.23
C THR A 465 -14.57 -14.30 -10.82
N PHE A 466 -13.85 -13.25 -10.38
CA PHE A 466 -14.44 -12.01 -9.86
C PHE A 466 -13.87 -10.74 -10.55
N PRO A 467 -14.16 -10.47 -11.84
CA PRO A 467 -13.56 -9.35 -12.59
C PRO A 467 -14.21 -7.98 -12.32
N PHE A 468 -14.60 -7.71 -11.07
CA PHE A 468 -15.35 -6.54 -10.61
C PHE A 468 -14.41 -5.42 -10.15
N PHE A 469 -13.83 -4.66 -11.08
CA PHE A 469 -12.83 -3.62 -10.79
C PHE A 469 -13.22 -2.68 -9.62
N GLY A 470 -14.26 -1.85 -9.78
CA GLY A 470 -14.67 -0.93 -8.68
C GLY A 470 -15.06 -1.63 -7.38
N GLY A 471 -15.69 -2.82 -7.45
CA GLY A 471 -16.05 -3.59 -6.25
C GLY A 471 -14.84 -4.10 -5.48
N LEU A 472 -13.82 -4.60 -6.18
CA LEU A 472 -12.58 -5.09 -5.58
C LEU A 472 -11.76 -3.95 -4.95
N LEU A 473 -11.67 -2.79 -5.61
CA LEU A 473 -10.96 -1.62 -5.09
C LEU A 473 -11.64 -1.12 -3.80
N GLY A 474 -12.95 -0.89 -3.84
CA GLY A 474 -13.71 -0.43 -2.68
C GLY A 474 -13.69 -1.41 -1.50
N PHE A 475 -13.66 -2.73 -1.76
CA PHE A 475 -13.60 -3.75 -0.71
C PHE A 475 -12.19 -3.87 -0.10
N PHE A 476 -11.17 -4.14 -0.92
CA PHE A 476 -9.81 -4.34 -0.41
C PHE A 476 -9.21 -3.04 0.13
N GLY A 477 -9.58 -1.89 -0.43
CA GLY A 477 -9.22 -0.55 0.04
C GLY A 477 -9.41 -0.39 1.55
N GLY A 478 -10.61 -0.66 2.04
CA GLY A 478 -10.90 -0.64 3.47
C GLY A 478 -10.35 -1.86 4.21
N PHE A 479 -10.71 -3.07 3.77
CA PHE A 479 -10.48 -4.28 4.54
C PHE A 479 -8.99 -4.62 4.72
N ALA A 480 -8.19 -4.41 3.67
CA ALA A 480 -6.79 -4.82 3.62
C ALA A 480 -5.85 -3.62 3.76
N PHE A 481 -6.02 -2.59 2.93
CA PHE A 481 -5.07 -1.47 2.87
C PHE A 481 -5.20 -0.54 4.06
N SER A 482 -6.42 -0.29 4.57
CA SER A 482 -6.57 0.60 5.71
C SER A 482 -5.75 0.15 6.94
N PRO A 483 -5.75 -1.13 7.35
CA PRO A 483 -4.82 -1.61 8.37
C PRO A 483 -3.36 -1.36 8.07
N THR A 484 -2.86 -1.87 6.96
CA THR A 484 -1.42 -1.88 6.66
C THR A 484 -0.87 -0.48 6.38
N THR A 485 -1.72 0.45 5.95
CA THR A 485 -1.34 1.77 5.46
C THR A 485 -1.71 2.90 6.43
N TYR A 486 -2.93 2.90 6.98
CA TYR A 486 -3.43 4.04 7.76
C TYR A 486 -3.18 3.90 9.27
N PHE A 487 -3.28 2.69 9.84
CA PHE A 487 -3.26 2.57 11.30
C PHE A 487 -2.22 1.62 11.91
N LEU A 488 -1.84 0.52 11.26
CA LEU A 488 -0.81 -0.37 11.82
C LEU A 488 0.54 0.33 12.05
N PRO A 489 1.05 1.18 11.13
CA PRO A 489 2.28 1.91 11.40
C PRO A 489 2.16 2.81 12.64
N CYS A 490 1.00 3.45 12.82
CA CYS A 490 0.74 4.30 13.98
C CYS A 490 0.63 3.50 15.29
N THR A 491 -0.03 2.34 15.28
CA THR A 491 -0.13 1.48 16.48
C THR A 491 1.25 0.95 16.88
N MET A 492 2.07 0.54 15.90
CA MET A 492 3.45 0.12 16.14
C MET A 492 4.30 1.28 16.67
N TRP A 493 4.16 2.48 16.10
CA TRP A 493 4.86 3.68 16.57
C TRP A 493 4.54 3.99 18.03
N LEU A 494 3.25 3.96 18.41
CA LEU A 494 2.83 4.17 19.80
C LEU A 494 3.35 3.09 20.74
N ALA A 495 3.39 1.82 20.29
CA ALA A 495 3.88 0.70 21.09
C ALA A 495 5.39 0.78 21.34
N VAL A 496 6.16 1.19 20.32
CA VAL A 496 7.62 1.20 20.39
C VAL A 496 8.16 2.51 20.99
N TYR A 497 7.80 3.67 20.43
CA TYR A 497 8.35 4.96 20.85
C TYR A 497 7.67 5.55 22.09
N LYS A 498 6.46 5.10 22.43
CA LYS A 498 5.69 5.52 23.61
C LYS A 498 5.71 7.05 23.84
N PRO A 499 5.31 7.87 22.84
CA PRO A 499 5.33 9.32 22.96
C PRO A 499 4.46 9.78 24.14
N LYS A 500 4.84 10.90 24.78
CA LYS A 500 4.10 11.47 25.92
C LYS A 500 2.62 11.62 25.57
N ARG A 501 1.73 11.18 26.47
CA ARG A 501 0.27 11.30 26.27
C ARG A 501 -0.09 12.77 26.00
N PHE A 502 -1.01 12.97 25.05
CA PHE A 502 -1.43 14.29 24.55
C PHE A 502 -0.32 15.13 23.89
N SER A 503 0.86 14.56 23.61
CA SER A 503 1.80 15.19 22.67
C SER A 503 1.22 15.19 21.26
N LEU A 504 1.77 16.07 20.40
CA LEU A 504 1.36 16.15 19.00
C LEU A 504 1.49 14.80 18.28
N SER A 505 2.63 14.09 18.46
CA SER A 505 2.83 12.75 17.89
C SER A 505 1.77 11.77 18.41
N TRP A 506 1.48 11.78 19.71
CA TRP A 506 0.46 10.90 20.30
C TRP A 506 -0.93 11.15 19.70
N LEU A 507 -1.33 12.42 19.57
CA LEU A 507 -2.64 12.81 19.03
C LEU A 507 -2.79 12.43 17.55
N ILE A 508 -1.80 12.76 16.71
CA ILE A 508 -1.82 12.46 15.28
C ILE A 508 -1.94 10.94 15.04
N ASN A 509 -1.17 10.14 15.78
CA ASN A 509 -1.26 8.68 15.67
C ASN A 509 -2.66 8.16 16.02
N TRP A 510 -3.29 8.64 17.09
CA TRP A 510 -4.67 8.24 17.42
C TRP A 510 -5.71 8.70 16.41
N ILE A 511 -5.53 9.87 15.79
CA ILE A 511 -6.40 10.32 14.69
C ILE A 511 -6.27 9.36 13.50
N CYS A 512 -5.04 9.04 13.08
CA CYS A 512 -4.80 8.09 11.99
C CYS A 512 -5.38 6.70 12.30
N ILE A 513 -5.23 6.23 13.54
CA ILE A 513 -5.81 4.97 14.00
C ILE A 513 -7.33 4.99 13.91
N THR A 514 -7.96 6.05 14.42
CA THR A 514 -9.43 6.16 14.42
C THR A 514 -9.97 6.20 12.99
N LEU A 515 -9.40 7.04 12.12
CA LEU A 515 -9.80 7.14 10.73
C LEU A 515 -9.56 5.82 9.97
N GLY A 516 -8.41 5.17 10.18
CA GLY A 516 -8.09 3.89 9.56
C GLY A 516 -9.04 2.77 9.99
N VAL A 517 -9.38 2.68 11.28
CA VAL A 517 -10.36 1.69 11.77
C VAL A 517 -11.75 1.96 11.19
N LEU A 518 -12.16 3.23 11.10
CA LEU A 518 -13.42 3.60 10.45
C LEU A 518 -13.44 3.18 8.97
N LEU A 519 -12.36 3.43 8.22
CA LEU A 519 -12.22 3.00 6.83
C LEU A 519 -12.30 1.47 6.71
N MET A 520 -11.63 0.74 7.61
CA MET A 520 -11.62 -0.74 7.62
C MET A 520 -13.01 -1.32 7.84
N ILE A 521 -13.84 -0.69 8.67
CA ILE A 521 -15.20 -1.18 8.96
C ILE A 521 -16.18 -0.74 7.87
N LEU A 522 -16.14 0.54 7.48
CA LEU A 522 -17.19 1.14 6.67
C LEU A 522 -17.03 0.86 5.16
N SER A 523 -15.82 0.96 4.61
CA SER A 523 -15.64 0.83 3.16
C SER A 523 -15.95 -0.55 2.60
N PRO A 524 -15.61 -1.67 3.27
CA PRO A 524 -15.95 -3.00 2.78
C PRO A 524 -17.44 -3.25 2.66
N ILE A 525 -18.28 -2.58 3.45
CA ILE A 525 -19.74 -2.66 3.34
C ILE A 525 -20.20 -2.13 1.97
N GLY A 526 -19.67 -0.98 1.55
CA GLY A 526 -19.94 -0.39 0.24
C GLY A 526 -19.39 -1.26 -0.90
N GLY A 527 -18.13 -1.65 -0.81
CA GLY A 527 -17.47 -2.50 -1.82
C GLY A 527 -18.17 -3.85 -2.01
N LEU A 528 -18.55 -4.51 -0.91
CA LEU A 528 -19.27 -5.78 -0.95
C LEU A 528 -20.65 -5.63 -1.59
N ARG A 529 -21.40 -4.55 -1.29
CA ARG A 529 -22.66 -4.27 -1.97
C ARG A 529 -22.45 -4.08 -3.48
N THR A 530 -21.42 -3.35 -3.89
CA THR A 530 -21.08 -3.17 -5.31
C THR A 530 -20.83 -4.51 -5.99
N ILE A 531 -20.05 -5.39 -5.36
CA ILE A 531 -19.81 -6.76 -5.85
C ILE A 531 -21.12 -7.55 -5.94
N ILE A 532 -21.96 -7.53 -4.91
CA ILE A 532 -23.24 -8.26 -4.90
C ILE A 532 -24.15 -7.79 -6.03
N ILE A 533 -24.24 -6.48 -6.27
CA ILE A 533 -25.07 -5.93 -7.35
C ILE A 533 -24.52 -6.34 -8.72
N GLN A 534 -23.21 -6.26 -8.93
CA GLN A 534 -22.58 -6.64 -10.19
C GLN A 534 -22.65 -8.15 -10.44
N ALA A 535 -22.56 -8.96 -9.39
CA ALA A 535 -22.63 -10.42 -9.48
C ALA A 535 -24.01 -10.95 -9.88
N LYS A 536 -25.11 -10.22 -9.60
CA LYS A 536 -26.48 -10.66 -9.94
C LYS A 536 -26.69 -10.93 -11.43
N ASN A 537 -26.01 -10.17 -12.27
CA ASN A 537 -26.12 -10.26 -13.73
C ASN A 537 -24.87 -10.87 -14.37
N TYR A 538 -23.94 -11.38 -13.55
CA TYR A 538 -22.68 -11.94 -14.03
C TYR A 538 -22.82 -13.45 -14.22
N GLU A 539 -22.63 -13.91 -15.46
CA GLU A 539 -22.52 -15.32 -15.76
C GLU A 539 -21.04 -15.72 -15.74
N PHE A 540 -20.69 -16.65 -14.84
CA PHE A 540 -19.34 -17.16 -14.74
C PHE A 540 -18.89 -17.79 -16.06
N TYR A 541 -17.78 -17.30 -16.61
CA TYR A 541 -17.11 -17.84 -17.80
C TYR A 541 -17.93 -17.78 -19.11
N SER A 542 -19.04 -17.01 -19.14
CA SER A 542 -19.99 -16.86 -20.27
C SER A 542 -19.68 -15.70 -21.20
#